data_AF-A0AAJ0SAT7-F1
#
_entry.id   AF-A0AAJ0SAT7-F1
#
_cell.length_a   1.000
_cell.length_b   1.000
_cell.length_c   1.000
_cell.angle_alpha   90.00
_cell.angle_beta   90.00
_cell.angle_gamma   90.00
#
_symmetry.space_group_name_H-M   'P 1'
#
loop_
_entity.id
_entity.type
_entity.pdbx_description
1 polymer ?
#
loop_
_entity_poly.entity_id
_entity_poly.type
_entity_poly.pdbx_seq_one_letter_code
_entity_poly.pdbx_strand_id
1 'polypeptide(L)'
;MNWKQLKDFCNSLPESELEKKVILWREDEAITDIDTEQLDEDQYIDERDSDNGCFPKSEAESQIKMDPEEFPRGLEQFLKVYDKGHPILREKF
;
A
#
# COMPACT_ATOMS: atom_id res chain seq x y z
N MET A 1 -3.83 5.56 -13.08
CA MET A 1 -5.11 4.84 -13.26
C MET A 1 -5.85 4.84 -11.94
N ASN A 2 -7.11 5.26 -11.88
CA ASN A 2 -7.94 5.13 -10.67
C ASN A 2 -8.74 3.80 -10.69
N TRP A 3 -9.40 3.47 -9.57
CA TRP A 3 -10.18 2.23 -9.45
C TRP A 3 -11.28 2.07 -10.50
N LYS A 4 -11.93 3.16 -10.92
CA LYS A 4 -12.95 3.12 -11.98
C LYS A 4 -12.32 2.76 -13.32
N GLN A 5 -11.21 3.40 -13.68
CA GLN A 5 -10.48 3.12 -14.92
C GLN A 5 -9.94 1.69 -14.95
N LEU A 6 -9.42 1.19 -13.83
CA LEU A 6 -8.98 -0.20 -13.70
C LEU A 6 -10.14 -1.17 -13.91
N LYS A 7 -11.28 -0.92 -13.24
CA LYS A 7 -12.48 -1.74 -13.40
C LYS A 7 -12.98 -1.75 -14.84
N ASP A 8 -13.06 -0.58 -15.47
CA ASP A 8 -13.53 -0.44 -16.86
C ASP A 8 -12.58 -1.18 -17.82
N PHE A 9 -11.27 -1.10 -17.60
CA PHE A 9 -10.27 -1.86 -18.35
C PHE A 9 -10.46 -3.37 -18.16
N CYS A 10 -10.50 -3.86 -16.92
CA CYS A 10 -10.70 -5.28 -16.62
C CYS A 10 -11.98 -5.82 -17.28
N ASN A 11 -13.10 -5.10 -17.19
CA ASN A 11 -14.37 -5.54 -17.80
C ASN A 11 -14.38 -5.49 -19.33
N SER A 12 -13.44 -4.77 -19.94
CA SER A 12 -13.29 -4.71 -21.40
C SER A 12 -12.50 -5.88 -21.98
N LEU A 13 -11.78 -6.62 -21.12
CA LEU A 13 -10.98 -7.76 -21.53
C LEU A 13 -11.88 -8.99 -21.80
N PRO A 14 -11.52 -9.84 -22.78
CA PRO A 14 -12.17 -11.13 -22.95
C PRO A 14 -11.81 -12.07 -21.80
N GLU A 15 -12.69 -13.04 -21.50
CA GLU A 15 -12.55 -13.99 -20.39
C GLU A 15 -11.17 -14.67 -20.34
N SER A 16 -10.59 -14.98 -21.50
CA SER A 16 -9.27 -15.61 -21.61
C SER A 16 -8.11 -14.80 -21.04
N GLU A 17 -8.27 -13.48 -20.92
CA GLU A 17 -7.29 -12.60 -20.29
C GLU A 17 -7.53 -12.46 -18.79
N LEU A 18 -8.77 -12.65 -18.29
CA LEU A 18 -9.11 -12.54 -16.87
C LEU A 18 -8.48 -13.65 -16.02
N GLU A 19 -8.22 -14.82 -16.63
CA GLU A 19 -7.55 -15.96 -15.98
C GLU A 19 -6.01 -15.80 -15.93
N LYS A 20 -5.46 -14.76 -16.56
CA LYS A 20 -4.01 -14.51 -16.55
C LYS A 20 -3.61 -13.71 -15.32
N LYS A 21 -2.36 -13.90 -14.89
CA LYS A 21 -1.77 -13.06 -13.84
C LYS A 21 -1.67 -11.60 -14.29
N VAL A 22 -1.95 -10.68 -13.37
CA VAL A 22 -1.69 -9.25 -13.56
C VAL A 22 -0.21 -9.01 -13.28
N ILE A 23 0.49 -8.41 -14.25
CA ILE A 23 1.91 -8.05 -14.15
C ILE A 23 1.99 -6.52 -14.17
N LEU A 24 2.56 -5.93 -13.11
CA LEU A 24 2.91 -4.51 -13.13
C LEU A 24 4.33 -4.39 -13.67
N TRP A 25 4.44 -3.90 -14.91
CA TRP A 25 5.73 -3.65 -15.54
C TRP A 25 6.28 -2.30 -15.07
N ARG A 26 7.39 -2.29 -14.33
CA ARG A 26 8.23 -1.11 -14.14
C ARG A 26 9.46 -1.25 -15.03
N GLU A 27 9.97 -0.16 -15.58
CA GLU A 27 11.05 -0.19 -16.60
C GLU A 27 12.29 -0.97 -16.12
N ASP A 28 12.51 -1.00 -14.81
CA ASP A 28 13.68 -1.61 -14.18
C ASP A 28 13.37 -2.96 -13.50
N GLU A 29 12.09 -3.27 -13.21
CA GLU A 29 11.66 -4.45 -12.46
C GLU A 29 10.26 -4.92 -12.89
N ALA A 30 10.13 -6.20 -13.27
CA ALA A 30 8.83 -6.80 -13.56
C ALA A 30 8.22 -7.39 -12.28
N ILE A 31 7.09 -6.84 -11.85
CA ILE A 31 6.35 -7.33 -10.69
C ILE A 31 5.46 -8.49 -11.15
N THR A 32 5.74 -9.70 -10.67
CA THR A 32 5.09 -10.93 -11.17
C THR A 32 3.94 -11.46 -10.32
N ASP A 33 3.79 -10.94 -9.09
CA ASP A 33 2.74 -11.36 -8.15
C ASP A 33 2.13 -10.15 -7.44
N ILE A 34 0.82 -9.93 -7.67
CA ILE A 34 0.06 -8.79 -7.15
C ILE A 34 -1.27 -9.29 -6.62
N ASP A 35 -1.58 -8.92 -5.38
CA ASP A 35 -2.87 -9.21 -4.76
C ASP A 35 -3.72 -7.96 -4.61
N THR A 36 -5.03 -8.15 -4.61
CA THR A 36 -6.00 -7.15 -4.16
C THR A 36 -6.39 -7.44 -2.72
N GLU A 37 -6.23 -6.45 -1.85
CA GLU A 37 -6.73 -6.53 -0.48
C GLU A 37 -7.31 -5.20 -0.01
N GLN A 38 -8.02 -5.25 1.11
CA GLN A 38 -8.40 -4.05 1.85
C GLN A 38 -7.51 -3.96 3.08
N LEU A 39 -7.05 -2.75 3.39
CA LEU A 39 -6.16 -2.54 4.52
C LEU A 39 -6.86 -2.92 5.85
N ASP A 40 -6.21 -3.74 6.67
CA ASP A 40 -6.74 -4.16 7.97
C ASP A 40 -6.64 -3.07 9.06
N GLU A 41 -5.76 -2.10 8.84
CA GLU A 41 -5.49 -0.97 9.73
C GLU A 41 -5.31 0.33 8.93
N ASP A 42 -5.42 1.46 9.62
CA ASP A 42 -4.96 2.73 9.08
C ASP A 42 -3.46 2.64 8.74
N GLN A 43 -3.06 3.27 7.64
CA GLN A 43 -1.67 3.30 7.18
C GLN A 43 -1.09 4.70 7.31
N TYR A 44 0.18 4.73 7.71
CA TYR A 44 0.92 5.93 8.08
C TYR A 44 2.25 5.99 7.35
N ILE A 45 2.72 7.19 7.01
CA ILE A 45 4.09 7.44 6.54
C ILE A 45 4.83 8.28 7.57
N ASP A 46 6.12 8.01 7.77
CA ASP A 46 7.00 8.93 8.49
C ASP A 46 7.38 10.08 7.55
N GLU A 47 6.98 11.31 7.86
CA GLU A 47 7.30 12.47 7.01
C GLU A 47 8.81 12.74 6.92
N ARG A 48 9.61 12.22 7.86
CA ARG A 48 11.07 12.35 7.86
C ARG A 48 11.74 11.41 6.85
N ASP A 49 11.06 10.32 6.51
CA ASP A 49 11.55 9.29 5.60
C ASP A 49 10.38 8.69 4.79
N SER A 50 9.82 9.52 3.92
CA SER A 50 8.67 9.14 3.09
C SER A 50 8.97 8.01 2.11
N ASP A 51 10.25 7.76 1.85
CA ASP A 51 10.71 6.71 0.93
C ASP A 51 10.70 5.32 1.58
N ASN A 52 10.62 5.26 2.92
CA ASN A 52 10.55 4.00 3.69
C ASN A 52 9.17 3.31 3.61
N GLY A 53 8.22 3.92 2.91
CA GLY A 53 6.91 3.32 2.63
C GLY A 53 5.84 3.61 3.67
N CYS A 54 4.76 2.81 3.59
CA CYS A 54 3.58 2.93 4.46
C CYS A 54 3.57 1.82 5.50
N PHE A 55 3.27 2.20 6.75
CA PHE A 55 3.23 1.28 7.88
C PHE A 55 1.80 1.16 8.44
N PRO A 56 1.36 -0.04 8.81
CA PRO A 56 0.17 -0.22 9.63
C PRO A 56 0.30 0.57 10.94
N LYS A 57 -0.83 1.06 11.46
CA LYS A 57 -0.89 1.77 12.74
C LYS A 57 -0.14 1.03 13.85
N SER A 58 -0.34 -0.28 13.97
CA SER A 58 0.33 -1.12 14.98
C SER A 58 1.85 -1.11 14.86
N GLU A 59 2.39 -1.04 13.65
CA GLU A 59 3.83 -0.95 13.39
C GLU A 59 4.37 0.45 13.71
N ALA A 60 3.67 1.52 13.30
CA ALA A 60 4.02 2.89 13.66
C ALA A 60 4.05 3.07 15.19
N GLU A 61 3.03 2.56 15.89
CA GLU A 61 2.99 2.55 17.36
C GLU A 61 4.12 1.72 17.99
N SER A 62 4.55 0.63 17.34
CA SER A 62 5.69 -0.16 17.79
C SER A 62 7.01 0.61 17.66
N GLN A 63 7.23 1.31 16.55
CA GLN A 63 8.43 2.14 16.33
C GLN A 63 8.53 3.24 17.40
N ILE A 64 7.42 3.94 17.67
CA ILE A 64 7.35 4.97 18.73
C ILE A 64 7.71 4.40 20.10
N LYS A 65 7.25 3.18 20.41
CA LYS A 65 7.55 2.52 21.69
C LYS A 65 9.02 2.10 21.80
N MET A 66 9.66 1.76 20.68
CA MET A 66 11.07 1.35 20.64
C MET A 66 12.00 2.56 20.83
N ASP A 67 11.71 3.69 20.15
CA ASP A 67 12.57 4.87 20.14
C ASP A 67 11.82 6.17 20.51
N PRO A 68 11.30 6.30 21.75
CA PRO A 68 10.45 7.44 22.13
C PRO A 68 11.14 8.81 22.04
N GLU A 69 12.48 8.85 22.09
CA GLU A 69 13.26 10.10 21.92
C GLU A 69 13.23 10.61 20.47
N GLU A 70 13.15 9.71 19.49
CA GLU A 70 13.00 10.02 18.05
C GLU A 70 11.56 10.42 17.70
N PHE A 71 10.59 9.95 18.50
CA PHE A 71 9.16 10.19 18.30
C PHE A 71 8.49 10.93 19.48
N PRO A 72 8.96 12.14 19.85
CA PRO A 72 8.44 12.87 21.02
C PRO A 72 6.97 13.28 20.94
N ARG A 73 6.38 13.33 19.73
CA ARG A 73 4.94 13.57 19.50
C ARG A 73 4.16 12.29 19.16
N GLY A 74 4.80 11.13 19.28
CA GLY A 74 4.19 9.83 18.98
C GLY A 74 3.60 9.78 17.56
N LEU A 75 2.37 9.29 17.45
CA LEU A 75 1.71 9.05 16.16
C LEU A 75 1.42 10.35 15.39
N GLU A 76 1.41 11.51 16.05
CA GLU A 76 1.22 12.82 15.39
C GLU A 76 2.42 13.21 14.51
N GLN A 77 3.58 12.55 14.66
CA GLN A 77 4.71 12.71 13.73
C GLN A 77 4.53 11.93 12.42
N PHE A 78 3.57 11.03 12.36
CA PHE A 78 3.27 10.26 11.17
C PHE A 78 2.06 10.85 10.45
N LEU A 79 2.13 10.92 9.13
CA LEU A 79 1.00 11.31 8.32
C LEU A 79 0.15 10.07 8.01
N LYS A 80 -1.11 10.08 8.44
CA LYS A 80 -2.09 9.07 8.01
C LYS A 80 -2.40 9.27 6.52
N VAL A 81 -2.14 8.25 5.72
CA VAL A 81 -2.31 8.30 4.26
C VAL A 81 -3.49 7.46 3.77
N TYR A 82 -3.80 6.36 4.46
CA TYR A 82 -4.95 5.51 4.12
C TYR A 82 -5.72 5.10 5.37
N ASP A 83 -7.03 5.01 5.20
CA ASP A 83 -7.94 4.45 6.20
C ASP A 83 -7.96 2.93 6.15
N LYS A 84 -8.24 2.30 7.29
CA LYS A 84 -8.69 0.91 7.33
C LYS A 84 -9.83 0.67 6.33
N GLY A 85 -9.74 -0.42 5.59
CA GLY A 85 -10.70 -0.82 4.56
C GLY A 85 -10.39 -0.22 3.17
N HIS A 86 -9.43 0.69 3.06
CA HIS A 86 -9.04 1.25 1.77
C HIS A 86 -8.50 0.14 0.86
N PRO A 87 -9.00 0.02 -0.38
CA PRO A 87 -8.55 -1.02 -1.30
C PRO A 87 -7.16 -0.69 -1.83
N ILE A 88 -6.31 -1.72 -1.94
CA ILE A 88 -4.95 -1.60 -2.47
C ILE A 88 -4.62 -2.75 -3.44
N LEU A 89 -3.60 -2.51 -4.26
CA LEU A 89 -2.86 -3.56 -4.96
C LEU A 89 -1.54 -3.74 -4.24
N ARG A 90 -1.27 -4.94 -3.73
CA ARG A 90 -0.07 -5.26 -2.99
C ARG A 90 0.82 -6.19 -3.80
N GLU A 91 2.06 -5.77 -4.02
CA GLU A 91 3.09 -6.64 -4.54
C GLU A 91 3.51 -7.66 -3.46
N LYS A 92 3.65 -8.91 -3.88
CA LYS A 92 4.29 -9.96 -3.08
C LYS A 92 5.71 -10.18 -3.60
N PHE A 93 6.68 -9.84 -2.75
CA PHE A 93 8.11 -10.10 -2.96
C PHE A 93 8.48 -11.53 -2.55
#